data_AF-A0A8C4RVD6-F1
#
_entry.id   AF-A0A8C4RVD6-F1
#
_cell.length_a   1.000
_cell.length_b   1.000
_cell.length_c   1.000
_cell.angle_alpha   90.00
_cell.angle_beta   90.00
_cell.angle_gamma   90.00
#
_symmetry.space_group_name_H-M   'P 1'
#
loop_
_entity.id
_entity.type
_entity.pdbx_description
1 polymer ?
#
loop_
_entity_poly.entity_id
_entity_poly.type
_entity_poly.pdbx_seq_one_letter_code
_entity_poly.pdbx_strand_id
1 'polypeptide(L)'
;MVELVQCGMHNFPYPFETQKINNNESEKTDEKEIETLSLPPVGVSVRLPDNVLFLEQPKIGRWDFTSKEWKMDRITNVKYDQENKSITFTMDTFYTFAFMQDCYINMPFQSWELRPLGVNNVVLTVTAAITEVQIEVKGDECRLNCAPTENSVLSHIGGQWMNLKALINAMRSVGVNIFVEEDSYKYASINAKNSVAEKAAYEQMALLSSAYAFAWSRWNAESGTEHVVMKVSEHLKTQPVDDEDWKIYMVSSRRAMRLKITEYSDAFSDDLAENSEFHSTFLHMIKDGISEEALERMNQSHFLFIDCMQK
;
A
#
# COMPACT_ATOMS: atom_id res chain seq x y z
N MET A 1 29.07 10.37 20.88
CA MET A 1 29.20 10.20 19.39
C MET A 1 30.41 9.31 19.15
N VAL A 2 30.60 8.65 18.00
CA VAL A 2 31.79 7.80 17.77
C VAL A 2 32.38 8.17 16.42
N GLU A 3 33.66 8.50 16.39
CA GLU A 3 34.42 8.80 15.18
C GLU A 3 35.30 7.61 14.82
N LEU A 4 35.39 7.30 13.53
CA LEU A 4 36.16 6.18 13.01
C LEU A 4 37.56 6.70 12.65
N VAL A 5 38.52 6.49 13.55
CA VAL A 5 39.91 6.92 13.39
C VAL A 5 40.76 5.73 12.95
N GLN A 6 41.97 5.98 12.43
CA GLN A 6 42.88 4.96 11.89
C GLN A 6 43.25 3.85 12.91
N CYS A 7 42.95 4.04 14.20
CA CYS A 7 43.18 3.12 15.32
C CYS A 7 41.92 2.40 15.83
N GLY A 8 40.73 2.64 15.24
CA GLY A 8 39.46 2.06 15.66
C GLY A 8 38.36 3.09 15.97
N MET A 9 37.21 2.61 16.43
CA MET A 9 36.06 3.43 16.85
C MET A 9 36.36 4.13 18.18
N HIS A 10 36.44 5.47 18.19
CA HIS A 10 36.64 6.27 19.40
C HIS A 10 35.38 7.07 19.73
N ASN A 11 34.96 7.08 20.99
CA ASN A 11 33.89 7.96 21.45
C ASN A 11 34.31 9.43 21.28
N PHE A 12 33.63 10.14 20.39
CA PHE A 12 33.64 11.59 20.27
C PHE A 12 32.61 12.17 21.25
N PRO A 13 33.03 12.85 22.33
CA PRO A 13 32.10 13.44 23.26
C PRO A 13 31.44 14.67 22.65
N TYR A 14 30.11 14.68 22.56
CA TYR A 14 29.37 15.93 22.35
C TYR A 14 29.66 16.85 23.56
N PRO A 15 29.64 18.19 23.46
CA PRO A 15 30.16 19.10 24.52
C PRO A 15 29.70 18.80 25.96
N PHE A 16 28.54 18.19 26.15
CA PHE A 16 28.02 17.74 27.45
C PHE A 16 28.67 16.45 28.02
N GLU A 17 29.21 15.55 27.21
CA GLU A 17 29.98 14.38 27.68
C GLU A 17 31.34 14.83 28.24
N THR A 18 31.95 15.87 27.64
CA THR A 18 33.21 16.46 28.12
C THR A 18 33.03 17.22 29.44
N GLN A 19 31.89 17.90 29.63
CA GLN A 19 31.58 18.63 30.87
C GLN A 19 31.30 17.70 32.07
N LYS A 20 30.69 16.53 31.86
CA LYS A 20 30.50 15.54 32.93
C LYS A 20 31.82 14.91 33.41
N ILE A 21 32.82 14.83 32.53
CA ILE A 21 34.15 14.29 32.86
C ILE A 21 34.96 15.31 33.68
N ASN A 22 34.81 16.60 33.39
CA ASN A 22 35.56 17.66 34.09
C ASN A 22 34.97 18.06 35.45
N ASN A 23 33.69 17.75 35.72
CA ASN A 23 33.01 18.14 36.97
C ASN A 23 33.27 17.21 38.17
N ASN A 24 34.19 16.25 38.06
CA ASN A 24 34.63 15.43 39.20
C ASN A 24 35.77 16.06 40.01
N GLU A 25 36.29 17.22 39.61
CA GLU A 25 37.18 18.02 40.44
C GLU A 25 36.47 19.30 40.88
N SER A 26 36.45 19.49 42.19
CA SER A 26 35.71 20.52 42.89
C SER A 26 36.27 21.90 42.59
N GLU A 27 35.43 22.89 42.22
CA GLU A 27 35.45 24.22 42.82
C GLU A 27 34.27 25.12 42.38
N LYS A 28 33.83 25.89 43.38
CA LYS A 28 32.72 26.84 43.53
C LYS A 28 32.16 27.53 42.27
N THR A 29 30.84 27.41 42.16
CA THR A 29 29.91 28.10 41.26
C THR A 29 29.90 29.62 41.45
N ASP A 30 30.07 30.39 40.37
CA ASP A 30 29.49 31.72 40.23
C ASP A 30 28.13 31.59 39.52
N GLU A 31 27.05 31.82 40.27
CA GLU A 31 25.65 31.61 39.86
C GLU A 31 25.11 32.63 38.82
N LYS A 32 25.98 33.30 38.05
CA LYS A 32 25.59 34.32 37.05
C LYS A 32 25.97 34.01 35.60
N GLU A 33 26.68 32.92 35.33
CA GLU A 33 27.04 32.52 33.94
C GLU A 33 26.22 31.34 33.39
N ILE A 34 25.28 30.79 34.16
CA ILE A 34 24.50 29.60 33.76
C ILE A 34 23.29 29.97 32.87
N GLU A 35 22.95 31.25 32.72
CA GLU A 35 21.71 31.68 32.05
C GLU A 35 21.76 31.78 30.52
N THR A 36 22.86 31.50 29.81
CA THR A 36 22.88 31.63 28.32
C THR A 36 23.85 30.71 27.58
N LEU A 37 23.92 29.42 27.94
CA LEU A 37 24.53 28.41 27.06
C LEU A 37 23.44 27.66 26.28
N SER A 38 22.60 28.39 25.55
CA SER A 38 21.84 27.77 24.46
C SER A 38 22.85 27.38 23.38
N LEU A 39 23.21 26.10 23.32
CA LEU A 39 24.06 25.59 22.26
C LEU A 39 23.48 25.98 20.90
N PRO A 40 24.34 26.34 19.93
CA PRO A 40 23.85 26.63 18.60
C PRO A 40 23.13 25.39 18.07
N PRO A 41 21.99 25.57 17.39
CA PRO A 41 21.25 24.45 16.87
C PRO A 41 22.08 23.69 15.83
N VAL A 42 21.84 22.39 15.73
CA VAL A 42 22.59 21.50 14.85
C VAL A 42 21.92 21.43 13.49
N GLY A 43 22.63 21.86 12.45
CA GLY A 43 22.23 21.63 11.06
C GLY A 43 22.61 20.22 10.63
N VAL A 44 21.65 19.49 10.07
CA VAL A 44 21.84 18.13 9.55
C VAL A 44 21.47 18.11 8.07
N SER A 45 22.31 17.49 7.24
CA SER A 45 22.05 17.27 5.82
C SER A 45 22.34 15.81 5.50
N VAL A 46 21.36 15.11 4.93
CA VAL A 46 21.41 13.67 4.64
C VAL A 46 20.96 13.42 3.22
N ARG A 47 21.71 12.60 2.50
CA ARG A 47 21.25 11.98 1.24
C ARG A 47 20.44 10.73 1.59
N LEU A 48 19.22 10.65 1.07
CA LEU A 48 18.31 9.53 1.29
C LEU A 48 18.76 8.30 0.47
N PRO A 49 18.44 7.08 0.94
CA PRO A 49 18.80 5.86 0.24
C PRO A 49 18.20 5.77 -1.17
N ASP A 50 18.99 5.28 -2.14
CA ASP A 50 18.54 5.13 -3.52
C ASP A 50 17.58 3.95 -3.75
N ASN A 51 17.40 3.08 -2.75
CA ASN A 51 16.57 1.88 -2.80
C ASN A 51 15.22 2.03 -2.07
N VAL A 52 14.90 3.22 -1.55
CA VAL A 52 13.61 3.50 -0.89
C VAL A 52 12.93 4.67 -1.59
N LEU A 53 11.66 4.51 -1.91
CA LEU A 53 10.81 5.55 -2.48
C LEU A 53 10.12 6.31 -1.34
N PHE A 54 10.29 7.63 -1.34
CA PHE A 54 9.51 8.54 -0.51
C PHE A 54 8.45 9.21 -1.39
N LEU A 55 7.18 8.83 -1.17
CA LEU A 55 6.00 9.29 -1.92
C LEU A 55 5.61 10.73 -1.54
N GLU A 56 6.01 11.19 -0.36
CA GLU A 56 5.91 12.57 0.12
C GLU A 56 7.20 12.97 0.83
N GLN A 57 7.28 14.24 1.27
CA GLN A 57 8.37 14.66 2.15
C GLN A 57 8.37 13.78 3.43
N PRO A 58 9.46 13.03 3.71
CA PRO A 58 9.50 12.17 4.89
C PRO A 58 9.40 12.99 6.18
N LYS A 59 8.67 12.46 7.15
CA LYS A 59 8.63 12.98 8.51
C LYS A 59 9.91 12.60 9.22
N ILE A 60 10.44 13.51 10.03
CA ILE A 60 11.69 13.29 10.78
C ILE A 60 11.31 13.14 12.25
N GLY A 61 11.46 11.93 12.77
CA GLY A 61 11.26 11.65 14.19
C GLY A 61 12.60 11.65 14.93
N ARG A 62 12.68 12.32 16.08
CA ARG A 62 13.75 12.13 17.06
C ARG A 62 13.32 11.10 18.10
N TRP A 63 14.24 10.26 18.53
CA TRP A 63 14.00 9.32 19.61
C TRP A 63 14.08 10.02 20.96
N ASP A 64 13.03 9.92 21.77
CA ASP A 64 13.05 10.35 23.17
C ASP A 64 13.37 9.16 24.07
N PHE A 65 14.58 9.15 24.65
CA PHE A 65 15.00 8.09 25.56
C PHE A 65 14.19 8.03 26.86
N THR A 66 13.55 9.14 27.26
CA THR A 66 12.78 9.22 28.50
C THR A 66 11.43 8.56 28.34
N SER A 67 10.66 8.97 27.32
CA SER A 67 9.33 8.41 27.05
C SER A 67 9.36 7.17 26.16
N LYS A 68 10.52 6.82 25.59
CA LYS A 68 10.72 5.67 24.69
C LYS A 68 9.82 5.71 23.46
N GLU A 69 9.69 6.89 22.87
CA GLU A 69 8.86 7.11 21.70
C GLU A 69 9.55 8.02 20.68
N TRP A 70 9.07 7.97 19.45
CA TRP A 70 9.47 8.91 18.41
C TRP A 70 8.65 10.20 18.53
N LYS A 71 9.34 11.34 18.61
CA LYS A 71 8.73 12.67 18.64
C LYS A 71 9.14 13.50 17.43
N MET A 72 8.25 14.37 16.98
CA MET A 72 8.46 15.25 15.82
C MET A 72 8.77 16.70 16.23
N ASP A 73 8.93 16.97 17.54
CA ASP A 73 9.27 18.28 18.08
C ASP A 73 10.77 18.58 17.97
N ARG A 74 11.13 19.85 18.17
CA ARG A 74 12.53 20.34 18.18
C ARG A 74 13.27 20.15 16.86
N ILE A 75 12.53 19.90 15.78
CA ILE A 75 13.02 19.82 14.41
C ILE A 75 12.42 21.01 13.66
N THR A 76 13.26 21.79 12.99
CA THR A 76 12.88 23.01 12.28
C THR A 76 13.64 23.12 10.96
N ASN A 77 13.27 24.10 10.13
CA ASN A 77 13.95 24.42 8.87
C ASN A 77 14.11 23.21 7.92
N VAL A 78 13.10 22.33 7.89
CA VAL A 78 13.12 21.14 7.03
C VAL A 78 13.01 21.60 5.58
N LYS A 79 13.98 21.17 4.76
CA LYS A 79 14.04 21.37 3.31
C LYS A 79 14.27 20.02 2.67
N TYR A 80 13.30 19.57 1.89
CA TYR A 80 13.38 18.34 1.12
C TYR A 80 13.63 18.66 -0.34
N ASP A 81 14.73 18.13 -0.86
CA ASP A 81 15.09 18.17 -2.27
C ASP A 81 14.84 16.77 -2.86
N GLN A 82 13.69 16.62 -3.50
CA GLN A 82 13.25 15.36 -4.09
C GLN A 82 14.13 14.94 -5.28
N GLU A 83 14.62 15.90 -6.07
CA GLU A 83 15.44 15.64 -7.25
C GLU A 83 16.81 15.08 -6.86
N ASN A 84 17.46 15.71 -5.88
CA ASN A 84 18.75 15.25 -5.36
C ASN A 84 18.62 14.19 -4.25
N LYS A 85 17.39 13.75 -3.94
CA LYS A 85 17.06 12.84 -2.83
C LYS A 85 17.78 13.23 -1.54
N SER A 86 17.72 14.50 -1.16
CA SER A 86 18.39 14.99 0.05
C SER A 86 17.43 15.75 0.94
N ILE A 87 17.69 15.69 2.24
CA ILE A 87 16.91 16.41 3.23
C ILE A 87 17.85 17.12 4.19
N THR A 88 17.56 18.39 4.40
CA THR A 88 18.29 19.25 5.34
C THR A 88 17.33 19.77 6.39
N PHE A 89 17.74 19.75 7.65
CA PHE A 89 16.91 20.20 8.77
C PHE A 89 17.80 20.69 9.92
N THR A 90 17.17 21.28 10.91
CA THR A 90 17.83 21.82 12.10
C THR A 90 17.21 21.23 13.36
N MET A 91 18.06 20.82 14.31
CA MET A 91 17.64 20.35 15.64
C MET A 91 18.18 21.28 16.72
N ASP A 92 17.49 21.40 17.85
CA ASP A 92 17.97 22.21 18.99
C ASP A 92 19.22 21.61 19.68
N THR A 93 19.37 20.29 19.61
CA THR A 93 20.57 19.53 19.95
C THR A 93 20.60 18.25 19.12
N PHE A 94 21.68 17.48 19.19
CA PHE A 94 21.81 16.24 18.43
C PHE A 94 21.02 15.09 19.08
N TYR A 95 20.17 14.42 18.30
CA TYR A 95 19.41 13.24 18.72
C TYR A 95 19.65 12.05 17.78
N THR A 96 19.27 10.85 18.22
CA THR A 96 18.97 9.77 17.28
C THR A 96 17.71 10.14 16.51
N PHE A 97 17.74 10.05 15.19
CA PHE A 97 16.61 10.39 14.34
C PHE A 97 16.32 9.32 13.30
N ALA A 98 15.10 9.30 12.78
CA ALA A 98 14.67 8.42 11.70
C ALA A 98 13.77 9.18 10.72
N PHE A 99 13.80 8.77 9.45
CA PHE A 99 12.84 9.20 8.44
C PHE A 99 11.66 8.24 8.42
N MET A 100 10.46 8.79 8.31
CA MET A 100 9.20 8.04 8.36
C MET A 100 8.28 8.48 7.23
N GLN A 101 7.51 7.53 6.71
CA GLN A 101 6.45 7.77 5.75
C GLN A 101 5.15 7.20 6.29
N ASP A 102 4.02 7.80 5.93
CA ASP A 102 2.72 7.25 6.25
C ASP A 102 2.48 5.93 5.51
N CYS A 103 2.17 4.86 6.26
CA CYS A 103 1.87 3.55 5.70
C CYS A 103 0.57 3.54 4.86
N TYR A 104 -0.32 4.51 5.10
CA TYR A 104 -1.63 4.61 4.47
C TYR A 104 -1.72 5.71 3.42
N ILE A 105 -0.58 6.26 3.00
CA ILE A 105 -0.52 7.41 2.08
C ILE A 105 -1.26 7.19 0.74
N ASN A 106 -1.39 5.93 0.33
CA ASN A 106 -2.09 5.52 -0.90
C ASN A 106 -3.56 5.13 -0.67
N MET A 107 -4.07 5.25 0.55
CA MET A 107 -5.43 4.86 0.92
C MET A 107 -6.29 6.11 1.20
N PRO A 108 -7.58 6.11 0.79
CA PRO A 108 -8.25 5.07 0.01
C PRO A 108 -7.75 5.03 -1.45
N PHE A 109 -7.80 3.84 -2.07
CA PHE A 109 -7.47 3.67 -3.48
C PHE A 109 -8.52 4.36 -4.36
N GLN A 110 -8.10 4.89 -5.51
CA GLN A 110 -8.98 5.54 -6.46
C GLN A 110 -9.70 4.52 -7.34
N SER A 111 -8.99 3.46 -7.75
CA SER A 111 -9.54 2.37 -8.54
C SER A 111 -8.70 1.11 -8.41
N TRP A 112 -9.32 -0.03 -8.74
CA TRP A 112 -8.62 -1.28 -8.98
C TRP A 112 -9.27 -2.04 -10.15
N GLU A 113 -8.45 -2.79 -10.89
CA GLU A 113 -8.88 -3.68 -11.96
C GLU A 113 -8.07 -4.98 -11.88
N LEU A 114 -8.77 -6.11 -11.94
CA LEU A 114 -8.21 -7.45 -12.02
C LEU A 114 -8.60 -8.05 -13.37
N ARG A 115 -7.61 -8.40 -14.20
CA ARG A 115 -7.87 -8.82 -15.57
C ARG A 115 -7.07 -10.06 -15.95
N PRO A 116 -7.71 -11.09 -16.52
CA PRO A 116 -7.00 -12.27 -17.00
C PRO A 116 -6.07 -11.91 -18.18
N LEU A 117 -4.88 -12.50 -18.15
CA LEU A 117 -3.93 -12.55 -19.27
C LEU A 117 -3.88 -13.95 -19.91
N GLY A 118 -4.48 -14.95 -19.27
CA GLY A 118 -4.55 -16.33 -19.73
C GLY A 118 -4.97 -17.27 -18.60
N VAL A 119 -4.84 -18.58 -18.85
CA VAL A 119 -5.09 -19.59 -17.82
C VAL A 119 -4.05 -19.43 -16.71
N ASN A 120 -4.50 -19.31 -15.46
CA ASN A 120 -3.62 -19.10 -14.30
C ASN A 120 -2.69 -17.89 -14.44
N ASN A 121 -3.09 -16.86 -15.19
CA ASN A 121 -2.34 -15.62 -15.33
C ASN A 121 -3.30 -14.42 -15.30
N VAL A 122 -3.10 -13.52 -14.34
CA VAL A 122 -3.93 -12.35 -14.12
C VAL A 122 -3.06 -11.16 -13.78
N VAL A 123 -3.50 -9.97 -14.15
CA VAL A 123 -2.90 -8.71 -13.72
C VAL A 123 -3.87 -7.93 -12.85
N LEU A 124 -3.41 -7.52 -11.67
CA LEU A 124 -4.06 -6.57 -10.77
C LEU A 124 -3.41 -5.20 -10.97
N THR A 125 -4.20 -4.21 -11.35
CA THR A 125 -3.80 -2.80 -11.39
C THR A 125 -4.52 -2.07 -10.27
N VAL A 126 -3.77 -1.41 -9.39
CA VAL A 126 -4.29 -0.56 -8.31
C VAL A 126 -3.80 0.86 -8.55
N THR A 127 -4.74 1.78 -8.77
CA THR A 127 -4.45 3.22 -8.91
C THR A 127 -4.76 3.91 -7.60
N ALA A 128 -3.74 4.48 -6.97
CA ALA A 128 -3.83 5.24 -5.73
C ALA A 128 -3.65 6.74 -5.98
N ALA A 129 -3.71 7.53 -4.91
CA ALA A 129 -3.57 8.99 -5.01
C ALA A 129 -2.20 9.45 -5.54
N ILE A 130 -1.11 8.73 -5.21
CA ILE A 130 0.27 9.14 -5.55
C ILE A 130 0.92 8.18 -6.55
N THR A 131 0.56 6.90 -6.51
CA THR A 131 1.22 5.87 -7.32
C THR A 131 0.23 4.90 -7.93
N GLU A 132 0.61 4.31 -9.05
CA GLU A 132 -0.09 3.19 -9.66
C GLU A 132 0.81 1.96 -9.58
N VAL A 133 0.21 0.85 -9.16
CA VAL A 133 0.91 -0.43 -8.96
C VAL A 133 0.25 -1.49 -9.82
N GLN A 134 1.06 -2.23 -10.57
CA GLN A 134 0.61 -3.38 -11.33
C GLN A 134 1.29 -4.66 -10.83
N ILE A 135 0.50 -5.63 -10.38
CA ILE A 135 0.97 -6.94 -9.92
C ILE A 135 0.44 -7.99 -10.89
N GLU A 136 1.33 -8.78 -11.48
CA GLU A 136 0.94 -9.95 -12.25
C GLU A 136 1.07 -11.20 -11.40
N VAL A 137 0.02 -12.01 -11.39
CA VAL A 137 -0.07 -13.29 -10.70
C VAL A 137 -0.07 -14.38 -11.76
N LYS A 138 0.88 -15.32 -11.66
CA LYS A 138 0.98 -16.47 -12.57
C LYS A 138 1.24 -17.74 -11.77
N GLY A 139 0.30 -18.68 -11.82
CA GLY A 139 0.36 -19.84 -10.93
C GLY A 139 0.28 -19.39 -9.47
N ASP A 140 1.25 -19.78 -8.65
CA ASP A 140 1.39 -19.41 -7.24
C ASP A 140 2.41 -18.30 -6.97
N GLU A 141 2.89 -17.65 -8.03
CA GLU A 141 3.86 -16.57 -7.96
C GLU A 141 3.27 -15.24 -8.42
N CYS A 142 3.79 -14.17 -7.83
CA CYS A 142 3.43 -12.80 -8.16
C CYS A 142 4.70 -12.05 -8.59
N ARG A 143 4.54 -11.06 -9.45
CA ARG A 143 5.60 -10.11 -9.79
C ARG A 143 5.04 -8.69 -9.83
N LEU A 144 5.86 -7.73 -9.42
CA LEU A 144 5.58 -6.32 -9.63
C LEU A 144 5.95 -5.96 -11.08
N ASN A 145 4.94 -5.66 -11.91
CA ASN A 145 5.13 -5.08 -13.23
C ASN A 145 5.45 -3.60 -13.03
N CYS A 146 6.74 -3.23 -13.08
CA CYS A 146 7.13 -1.83 -13.08
C CYS A 146 6.59 -1.15 -14.35
N ALA A 147 5.78 -0.10 -14.19
CA ALA A 147 5.48 0.79 -15.30
C ALA A 147 6.77 1.52 -15.76
N PRO A 148 6.86 1.96 -17.03
CA PRO A 148 8.12 2.18 -17.75
C PRO A 148 8.89 3.46 -17.37
N THR A 149 8.45 4.23 -16.40
CA THR A 149 9.03 5.54 -16.07
C THR A 149 9.94 5.46 -14.83
N GLU A 150 11.20 5.11 -15.11
CA GLU A 150 12.41 5.71 -14.52
C GLU A 150 12.71 5.61 -13.02
N ASN A 151 12.04 4.78 -12.24
CA ASN A 151 12.47 4.56 -10.85
C ASN A 151 13.53 3.45 -10.75
N SER A 152 14.81 3.83 -10.82
CA SER A 152 15.96 2.97 -10.48
C SER A 152 15.79 2.24 -9.13
N VAL A 153 15.02 2.85 -8.23
CA VAL A 153 14.61 2.34 -6.93
C VAL A 153 13.96 0.96 -7.02
N LEU A 154 13.06 0.75 -7.99
CA LEU A 154 12.28 -0.49 -8.09
C LEU A 154 12.97 -1.58 -8.94
N SER A 155 14.11 -1.27 -9.56
CA SER A 155 14.82 -2.18 -10.47
C SER A 155 15.19 -3.53 -9.84
N HIS A 156 15.43 -3.56 -8.53
CA HIS A 156 15.83 -4.76 -7.81
C HIS A 156 14.67 -5.68 -7.42
N ILE A 157 13.42 -5.21 -7.53
CA ILE A 157 12.21 -6.01 -7.25
C ILE A 157 11.31 -6.17 -8.48
N GLY A 158 11.38 -5.24 -9.44
CA GLY A 158 10.56 -5.22 -10.64
C GLY A 158 10.80 -6.44 -11.52
N GLY A 159 9.71 -7.04 -11.99
CA GLY A 159 9.75 -8.19 -12.90
C GLY A 159 10.19 -9.51 -12.29
N GLN A 160 10.57 -9.54 -11.00
CA GLN A 160 10.96 -10.75 -10.31
C GLN A 160 9.72 -11.52 -9.84
N TRP A 161 9.66 -12.80 -10.21
CA TRP A 161 8.65 -13.72 -9.68
C TRP A 161 9.02 -14.14 -8.25
N MET A 162 8.05 -14.06 -7.36
CA MET A 162 8.19 -14.44 -5.97
C MET A 162 6.82 -14.81 -5.38
N ASN A 163 6.80 -15.55 -4.27
CA ASN A 163 5.54 -15.78 -3.57
C ASN A 163 4.96 -14.47 -2.99
N LEU A 164 3.65 -14.45 -2.74
CA LEU A 164 2.94 -13.26 -2.27
C LEU A 164 3.58 -12.60 -1.03
N LYS A 165 3.99 -13.40 -0.03
CA LYS A 165 4.61 -12.87 1.20
C LYS A 165 5.95 -12.19 0.92
N ALA A 166 6.77 -12.76 0.03
CA ALA A 166 8.02 -12.16 -0.41
C ALA A 166 7.76 -10.85 -1.16
N LEU A 167 6.73 -10.81 -2.03
CA LEU A 167 6.35 -9.59 -2.75
C LEU A 167 5.92 -8.47 -1.81
N ILE A 168 5.06 -8.76 -0.83
CA ILE A 168 4.62 -7.80 0.18
C ILE A 168 5.82 -7.18 0.92
N ASN A 169 6.74 -8.04 1.39
CA ASN A 169 7.93 -7.58 2.10
C ASN A 169 8.86 -6.76 1.20
N ALA A 170 9.05 -7.19 -0.06
CA ALA A 170 9.89 -6.50 -1.02
C ALA A 170 9.35 -5.11 -1.34
N MET A 171 8.04 -4.98 -1.63
CA MET A 171 7.38 -3.70 -1.89
C MET A 171 7.44 -2.77 -0.67
N ARG A 172 7.18 -3.28 0.54
CA ARG A 172 7.29 -2.48 1.77
C ARG A 172 8.72 -2.01 2.03
N SER A 173 9.72 -2.84 1.72
CA SER A 173 11.14 -2.47 1.91
C SER A 173 11.59 -1.32 1.02
N VAL A 174 10.93 -1.11 -0.13
CA VAL A 174 11.19 0.00 -1.05
C VAL A 174 10.26 1.19 -0.83
N GLY A 175 9.46 1.21 0.24
CA GLY A 175 8.57 2.33 0.56
C GLY A 175 7.23 2.32 -0.19
N VAL A 176 6.87 1.22 -0.85
CA VAL A 176 5.57 1.07 -1.54
C VAL A 176 4.68 0.13 -0.73
N ASN A 177 3.61 0.68 -0.14
CA ASN A 177 2.60 -0.10 0.57
C ASN A 177 1.22 0.11 -0.05
N ILE A 178 0.63 -0.98 -0.55
CA ILE A 178 -0.77 -1.05 -1.01
C ILE A 178 -1.54 -2.17 -0.31
N PHE A 179 -0.94 -2.81 0.70
CA PHE A 179 -1.52 -3.96 1.37
C PHE A 179 -2.29 -3.49 2.60
N VAL A 180 -3.61 -3.71 2.58
CA VAL A 180 -4.55 -3.32 3.62
C VAL A 180 -4.43 -4.31 4.79
N GLU A 181 -4.27 -3.79 6.00
CA GLU A 181 -4.31 -4.52 7.28
C GLU A 181 -5.70 -4.39 7.93
N GLU A 182 -6.01 -5.25 8.91
CA GLU A 182 -7.32 -5.35 9.58
C GLU A 182 -7.89 -4.00 10.05
N ASP A 183 -7.03 -3.12 10.56
CA ASP A 183 -7.42 -1.83 11.11
C ASP A 183 -7.25 -0.63 10.15
N SER A 184 -6.89 -0.87 8.89
CA SER A 184 -6.62 0.20 7.92
C SER A 184 -7.83 1.11 7.66
N TYR A 185 -9.05 0.56 7.83
CA TYR A 185 -10.29 1.30 7.70
C TYR A 185 -10.41 2.48 8.69
N LYS A 186 -9.63 2.47 9.78
CA LYS A 186 -9.58 3.58 10.75
C LYS A 186 -8.81 4.79 10.22
N TYR A 187 -7.99 4.58 9.19
CA TYR A 187 -7.08 5.57 8.62
C TYR A 187 -7.50 6.04 7.22
N ALA A 188 -8.57 5.46 6.65
CA ALA A 188 -9.13 5.84 5.37
C ALA A 188 -10.66 5.95 5.47
N SER A 189 -11.24 6.99 4.86
CA SER A 189 -12.69 7.16 4.79
C SER A 189 -13.29 6.18 3.78
N ILE A 190 -13.57 4.95 4.22
CA ILE A 190 -14.13 3.87 3.40
C ILE A 190 -15.42 3.30 3.99
N ASN A 191 -16.23 2.67 3.14
CA ASN A 191 -17.33 1.83 3.58
C ASN A 191 -16.80 0.44 3.92
N ALA A 192 -16.44 0.23 5.19
CA ALA A 192 -15.93 -1.05 5.69
C ALA A 192 -16.99 -2.15 5.54
N LYS A 193 -16.65 -3.19 4.79
CA LYS A 193 -17.58 -4.28 4.49
C LYS A 193 -17.52 -5.37 5.56
N ASN A 194 -18.58 -6.17 5.60
CA ASN A 194 -18.64 -7.34 6.44
C ASN A 194 -17.59 -8.37 5.97
N SER A 195 -16.71 -8.79 6.86
CA SER A 195 -15.59 -9.69 6.54
C SER A 195 -16.05 -11.05 5.96
N VAL A 196 -17.24 -11.53 6.32
CA VAL A 196 -17.82 -12.76 5.75
C VAL A 196 -18.26 -12.52 4.31
N ALA A 197 -18.84 -11.35 4.01
CA ALA A 197 -19.22 -10.99 2.65
C ALA A 197 -18.00 -10.76 1.74
N GLU A 198 -16.95 -10.09 2.26
CA GLU A 198 -15.68 -9.89 1.54
C GLU A 198 -15.01 -11.22 1.22
N LYS A 199 -14.84 -12.09 2.23
CA LYS A 199 -14.24 -13.40 2.04
C LYS A 199 -15.01 -14.23 1.01
N ALA A 200 -16.34 -14.23 1.09
CA ALA A 200 -17.17 -14.92 0.10
C ALA A 200 -16.99 -14.33 -1.31
N ALA A 201 -16.87 -13.01 -1.45
CA ALA A 201 -16.60 -12.39 -2.75
C ALA A 201 -15.22 -12.81 -3.31
N TYR A 202 -14.16 -12.74 -2.50
CA TYR A 202 -12.80 -13.10 -2.91
C TYR A 202 -12.66 -14.56 -3.33
N GLU A 203 -13.25 -15.49 -2.56
CA GLU A 203 -13.25 -16.91 -2.91
C GLU A 203 -13.90 -17.17 -4.26
N GLN A 204 -15.02 -16.49 -4.56
CA GLN A 204 -15.73 -16.65 -5.82
C GLN A 204 -15.04 -15.94 -6.98
N MET A 205 -14.45 -14.75 -6.76
CA MET A 205 -13.62 -14.05 -7.74
C MET A 205 -12.42 -14.92 -8.15
N ALA A 206 -11.74 -15.55 -7.19
CA ALA A 206 -10.59 -16.41 -7.46
C ALA A 206 -10.93 -17.59 -8.39
N LEU A 207 -12.10 -18.22 -8.21
CA LEU A 207 -12.59 -19.30 -9.08
C LEU A 207 -12.84 -18.85 -10.53
N LEU A 208 -13.17 -17.58 -10.72
CA LEU A 208 -13.55 -16.99 -12.00
C LEU A 208 -12.37 -16.28 -12.71
N SER A 209 -11.28 -16.02 -11.98
CA SER A 209 -10.22 -15.07 -12.39
C SER A 209 -9.47 -15.46 -13.66
N SER A 210 -9.51 -16.72 -14.10
CA SER A 210 -8.90 -17.12 -15.39
C SER A 210 -9.72 -16.68 -16.61
N ALA A 211 -11.01 -16.36 -16.45
CA ALA A 211 -11.92 -16.08 -17.56
C ALA A 211 -12.74 -14.80 -17.39
N TYR A 212 -12.73 -14.19 -16.21
CA TYR A 212 -13.47 -12.96 -15.91
C TYR A 212 -12.55 -11.87 -15.41
N ALA A 213 -12.80 -10.66 -15.88
CA ALA A 213 -12.24 -9.44 -15.34
C ALA A 213 -13.17 -8.86 -14.26
N PHE A 214 -12.56 -8.23 -13.26
CA PHE A 214 -13.22 -7.55 -12.16
C PHE A 214 -12.68 -6.14 -12.04
N ALA A 215 -13.50 -5.19 -11.64
CA ALA A 215 -13.03 -3.86 -11.31
C ALA A 215 -13.87 -3.25 -10.19
N TRP A 216 -13.31 -2.24 -9.54
CA TRP A 216 -14.03 -1.44 -8.55
C TRP A 216 -15.31 -0.83 -9.15
N SER A 217 -16.29 -0.58 -8.29
CA SER A 217 -17.52 0.15 -8.63
C SER A 217 -17.72 1.30 -7.65
N ARG A 218 -18.14 2.47 -8.14
CA ARG A 218 -18.43 3.62 -7.26
C ARG A 218 -19.57 3.33 -6.28
N TRP A 219 -20.49 2.46 -6.70
CA TRP A 219 -21.65 2.03 -5.92
C TRP A 219 -21.30 1.20 -4.69
N ASN A 220 -20.04 0.75 -4.58
CA ASN A 220 -19.58 0.10 -3.36
C ASN A 220 -19.64 1.06 -2.14
N ALA A 221 -19.57 2.37 -2.36
CA ALA A 221 -19.75 3.36 -1.29
C ALA A 221 -21.19 3.39 -0.74
N GLU A 222 -22.21 3.17 -1.60
CA GLU A 222 -23.64 3.36 -1.27
C GLU A 222 -24.37 2.06 -0.90
N SER A 223 -23.76 0.89 -1.15
CA SER A 223 -24.38 -0.43 -0.96
C SER A 223 -24.44 -0.95 0.49
N GLY A 224 -24.08 -0.12 1.48
CA GLY A 224 -24.02 -0.55 2.89
C GLY A 224 -22.88 -1.54 3.18
N THR A 225 -22.86 -2.15 4.35
CA THR A 225 -21.72 -2.97 4.81
C THR A 225 -21.80 -4.44 4.37
N GLU A 226 -23.00 -4.95 4.13
CA GLU A 226 -23.25 -6.38 3.84
C GLU A 226 -23.10 -6.77 2.36
N HIS A 227 -22.87 -5.78 1.51
CA HIS A 227 -22.86 -5.94 0.06
C HIS A 227 -21.55 -5.43 -0.54
N VAL A 228 -20.89 -6.27 -1.33
CA VAL A 228 -19.77 -5.90 -2.20
C VAL A 228 -20.34 -5.64 -3.59
N VAL A 229 -20.12 -4.44 -4.11
CA VAL A 229 -20.52 -4.07 -5.48
C VAL A 229 -19.28 -3.92 -6.35
N MET A 230 -19.26 -4.59 -7.49
CA MET A 230 -18.12 -4.61 -8.40
C MET A 230 -18.57 -4.69 -9.86
N LYS A 231 -17.71 -4.20 -10.75
CA LYS A 231 -17.82 -4.43 -12.19
C LYS A 231 -17.26 -5.80 -12.53
N VAL A 232 -17.93 -6.49 -13.44
CA VAL A 232 -17.58 -7.84 -13.89
C VAL A 232 -17.78 -7.94 -15.38
N SER A 233 -16.83 -8.55 -16.08
CA SER A 233 -16.93 -8.82 -17.51
C SER A 233 -16.29 -10.17 -17.83
N GLU A 234 -16.92 -10.95 -18.71
CA GLU A 234 -16.28 -12.13 -19.29
C GLU A 234 -15.14 -11.65 -20.20
N HIS A 235 -13.92 -12.10 -19.92
CA HIS A 235 -12.74 -11.57 -20.59
C HIS A 235 -11.76 -12.69 -20.91
N LEU A 236 -11.71 -13.07 -22.19
CA LEU A 236 -10.82 -14.12 -22.68
C LEU A 236 -9.58 -13.58 -23.41
N LYS A 237 -9.49 -12.26 -23.54
CA LYS A 237 -8.45 -11.53 -24.27
C LYS A 237 -7.40 -10.97 -23.30
N THR A 238 -6.36 -10.34 -23.83
CA THR A 238 -5.27 -9.72 -23.03
C THR A 238 -5.28 -8.19 -23.09
N GLN A 239 -6.14 -7.60 -23.92
CA GLN A 239 -6.34 -6.16 -24.01
C GLN A 239 -7.15 -5.65 -22.81
N PRO A 240 -7.22 -4.33 -22.56
CA PRO A 240 -8.19 -3.77 -21.62
C PRO A 240 -9.63 -4.19 -21.94
N VAL A 241 -10.49 -4.21 -20.92
CA VAL A 241 -11.92 -4.48 -21.09
C VAL A 241 -12.59 -3.23 -21.68
N ASP A 242 -13.43 -3.41 -22.69
CA ASP A 242 -14.21 -2.30 -23.26
C ASP A 242 -15.25 -1.80 -22.24
N ASP A 243 -15.46 -0.48 -22.17
CA ASP A 243 -16.33 0.12 -21.15
C ASP A 243 -17.77 -0.40 -21.20
N GLU A 244 -18.25 -0.77 -22.40
CA GLU A 244 -19.59 -1.31 -22.65
C GLU A 244 -19.78 -2.75 -22.17
N ASP A 245 -18.68 -3.50 -21.98
CA ASP A 245 -18.74 -4.91 -21.57
C ASP A 245 -18.93 -5.06 -20.05
N TRP A 246 -18.64 -4.01 -19.28
CA TRP A 246 -18.77 -4.04 -17.83
C TRP A 246 -20.23 -4.11 -17.38
N LYS A 247 -20.52 -5.10 -16.55
CA LYS A 247 -21.80 -5.25 -15.86
C LYS A 247 -21.59 -5.13 -14.36
N ILE A 248 -22.59 -4.62 -13.65
CA ILE A 248 -22.49 -4.38 -12.21
C ILE A 248 -23.16 -5.53 -11.45
N TYR A 249 -22.43 -6.08 -10.49
CA TYR A 249 -22.90 -7.17 -9.64
C TYR A 249 -22.82 -6.76 -8.18
N MET A 250 -23.83 -7.18 -7.41
CA MET A 250 -23.88 -7.03 -5.97
C MET A 250 -23.84 -8.41 -5.32
N VAL A 251 -22.86 -8.63 -4.45
CA VAL A 251 -22.59 -9.90 -3.77
C VAL A 251 -22.67 -9.71 -2.27
N SER A 252 -23.37 -10.60 -1.58
CA SER A 252 -23.36 -10.72 -0.12
C SER A 252 -22.94 -12.12 0.29
N SER A 253 -22.85 -12.36 1.61
CA SER A 253 -22.61 -13.70 2.17
C SER A 253 -23.68 -14.75 1.84
N ARG A 254 -24.85 -14.35 1.34
CA ARG A 254 -26.00 -15.24 1.11
C ARG A 254 -26.54 -15.22 -0.31
N ARG A 255 -26.27 -14.16 -1.07
CA ARG A 255 -26.82 -14.00 -2.42
C ARG A 255 -25.92 -13.17 -3.32
N ALA A 256 -26.03 -13.41 -4.61
CA ALA A 256 -25.46 -12.59 -5.67
C ALA A 256 -26.56 -12.20 -6.67
N MET A 257 -26.43 -10.99 -7.24
CA MET A 257 -27.36 -10.48 -8.26
C MET A 257 -26.67 -9.50 -9.22
N ARG A 258 -27.26 -9.33 -10.41
CA ARG A 258 -26.83 -8.40 -11.45
C ARG A 258 -27.69 -7.18 -11.30
N LEU A 259 -27.09 -6.01 -11.13
CA LEU A 259 -27.83 -4.78 -11.01
C LEU A 259 -28.21 -4.26 -12.39
N LYS A 260 -29.38 -3.60 -12.47
CA LYS A 260 -29.83 -2.90 -13.69
C LYS A 260 -29.00 -1.65 -14.00
N ILE A 261 -28.36 -1.07 -12.97
CA ILE A 261 -27.59 0.17 -13.07
C ILE A 261 -26.23 -0.02 -13.74
N THR A 262 -25.68 1.11 -14.18
CA THR A 262 -24.32 1.27 -14.70
C THR A 262 -23.54 2.26 -13.84
N GLU A 263 -22.24 2.43 -14.08
CA GLU A 263 -21.43 3.45 -13.38
C GLU A 263 -21.88 4.89 -13.70
N TYR A 264 -22.65 5.07 -14.78
CA TYR A 264 -23.16 6.35 -15.24
C TYR A 264 -24.60 6.63 -14.78
N SER A 265 -25.25 5.70 -14.07
CA SER A 265 -26.61 5.91 -13.55
C SER A 265 -26.63 7.01 -12.48
N ASP A 266 -27.70 7.81 -12.40
CA ASP A 266 -27.71 8.99 -11.52
C ASP A 266 -27.70 8.66 -10.02
N ALA A 267 -28.27 7.52 -9.64
CA ALA A 267 -28.40 7.09 -8.25
C ALA A 267 -28.22 5.59 -8.12
N PHE A 268 -27.82 5.16 -6.92
CA PHE A 268 -27.75 3.75 -6.58
C PHE A 268 -29.14 3.12 -6.59
N SER A 269 -29.25 1.93 -7.19
CA SER A 269 -30.45 1.09 -7.14
C SER A 269 -30.02 -0.37 -7.07
N ASP A 270 -30.68 -1.13 -6.20
CA ASP A 270 -30.55 -2.57 -6.07
C ASP A 270 -31.55 -3.33 -6.95
N ASP A 271 -32.14 -2.67 -7.95
CA ASP A 271 -33.02 -3.31 -8.92
C ASP A 271 -32.27 -4.35 -9.75
N LEU A 272 -32.90 -5.50 -9.88
CA LEU A 272 -32.40 -6.63 -10.65
C LEU A 272 -32.40 -6.30 -12.15
N ALA A 273 -31.30 -6.64 -12.82
CA ALA A 273 -31.21 -6.52 -14.27
C ALA A 273 -32.27 -7.39 -14.97
N GLU A 274 -32.69 -6.96 -16.15
CA GLU A 274 -33.66 -7.70 -16.96
C GLU A 274 -33.14 -9.09 -17.31
N ASN A 275 -34.00 -10.11 -17.24
CA ASN A 275 -33.66 -11.53 -17.46
C ASN A 275 -32.50 -12.03 -16.57
N SER A 276 -32.39 -11.50 -15.35
CA SER A 276 -31.48 -12.01 -14.31
C SER A 276 -32.30 -12.50 -13.12
N GLU A 277 -31.70 -13.37 -12.31
CA GLU A 277 -32.28 -13.85 -11.06
C GLU A 277 -31.24 -13.92 -9.92
N PHE A 278 -31.73 -14.10 -8.70
CA PHE A 278 -30.87 -14.20 -7.52
C PHE A 278 -30.26 -15.58 -7.41
N HIS A 279 -28.99 -15.63 -7.04
CA HIS A 279 -28.27 -16.87 -6.81
C HIS A 279 -27.71 -16.92 -5.41
N SER A 280 -27.57 -18.12 -4.84
CA SER A 280 -26.95 -18.31 -3.53
C SER A 280 -25.46 -17.95 -3.51
N THR A 281 -24.78 -18.07 -4.65
CA THR A 281 -23.36 -17.72 -4.79
C THR A 281 -23.12 -16.97 -6.08
N PHE A 282 -22.06 -16.18 -6.09
CA PHE A 282 -21.63 -15.46 -7.28
C PHE A 282 -21.17 -16.37 -8.44
N LEU A 283 -20.50 -17.50 -8.18
CA LEU A 283 -20.13 -18.46 -9.24
C LEU A 283 -21.33 -19.00 -10.00
N HIS A 284 -22.35 -19.49 -9.30
CA HIS A 284 -23.56 -20.04 -9.94
C HIS A 284 -24.25 -18.98 -10.80
N MET A 285 -24.28 -17.73 -10.32
CA MET A 285 -24.84 -16.63 -11.08
C MET A 285 -24.11 -16.36 -12.40
N ILE A 286 -22.78 -16.43 -12.38
CA ILE A 286 -21.98 -16.23 -13.59
C ILE A 286 -22.15 -17.40 -14.56
N LYS A 287 -22.31 -18.62 -14.04
CA LYS A 287 -22.51 -19.84 -14.86
C LYS A 287 -23.78 -19.83 -15.71
N ASP A 288 -24.79 -19.03 -15.37
CA ASP A 288 -26.01 -18.92 -16.19
C ASP A 288 -25.77 -18.24 -17.55
N GLY A 289 -24.75 -17.39 -17.63
CA GLY A 289 -24.44 -16.58 -18.81
C GLY A 289 -23.04 -16.78 -19.37
N ILE A 290 -22.31 -17.78 -18.88
CA ILE A 290 -20.92 -18.04 -19.27
C ILE A 290 -20.85 -18.67 -20.66
N SER A 291 -19.90 -18.24 -21.49
CA SER A 291 -19.59 -18.93 -22.74
C SER A 291 -18.94 -20.29 -22.50
N GLU A 292 -19.05 -21.21 -23.47
CA GLU A 292 -18.37 -22.52 -23.40
C GLU A 292 -16.84 -22.36 -23.29
N GLU A 293 -16.28 -21.38 -24.00
CA GLU A 293 -14.85 -21.06 -23.98
C GLU A 293 -14.38 -20.56 -22.61
N ALA A 294 -15.16 -19.68 -21.96
CA ALA A 294 -14.87 -19.20 -20.62
C ALA A 294 -15.00 -20.32 -19.58
N LEU A 295 -16.01 -21.18 -19.71
CA LEU A 295 -16.20 -22.33 -18.83
C LEU A 295 -15.04 -23.33 -18.95
N GLU A 296 -14.59 -23.62 -20.17
CA GLU A 296 -13.42 -24.47 -20.40
C GLU A 296 -12.17 -23.87 -19.75
N ARG A 297 -11.93 -22.57 -19.95
CA ARG A 297 -10.79 -21.86 -19.36
C ARG A 297 -10.81 -21.89 -17.83
N MET A 298 -11.99 -21.72 -17.21
CA MET A 298 -12.14 -21.85 -15.77
C MET A 298 -11.80 -23.27 -15.28
N ASN A 299 -12.28 -24.30 -15.98
CA ASN A 299 -12.03 -25.71 -15.61
C ASN A 299 -10.54 -26.10 -15.72
N GLN A 300 -9.75 -25.38 -16.53
CA GLN A 300 -8.30 -25.57 -16.64
C GLN A 300 -7.50 -24.83 -15.56
N SER A 301 -8.15 -24.05 -14.69
CA SER A 301 -7.47 -23.30 -13.63
C SER A 301 -6.86 -24.24 -12.60
N HIS A 302 -5.61 -23.98 -12.24
CA HIS A 302 -4.86 -24.77 -11.27
C HIS A 302 -5.23 -24.33 -9.84
N PHE A 303 -5.36 -25.29 -8.93
CA PHE A 303 -5.77 -25.00 -7.55
C PHE A 303 -4.82 -24.05 -6.81
N LEU A 304 -3.50 -24.11 -7.09
CA LEU A 304 -2.53 -23.20 -6.49
C LEU A 304 -2.71 -21.74 -6.96
N PHE A 305 -3.15 -21.56 -8.21
CA PHE A 305 -3.49 -20.23 -8.70
C PHE A 305 -4.73 -19.68 -7.99
N ILE A 306 -5.75 -20.51 -7.83
CA ILE A 306 -6.96 -20.15 -7.08
C ILE A 306 -6.60 -19.78 -5.63
N ASP A 307 -5.78 -20.58 -4.95
CA ASP A 307 -5.32 -20.30 -3.58
C ASP A 307 -4.48 -19.01 -3.48
N CYS A 308 -3.69 -18.69 -4.51
CA CYS A 308 -2.95 -17.42 -4.57
C CYS A 308 -3.88 -16.23 -4.75
N MET A 309 -4.89 -16.33 -5.62
CA MET A 309 -5.85 -15.27 -5.91
C MET A 309 -6.80 -14.96 -4.75
N GLN A 310 -6.99 -15.89 -3.82
CA GLN A 310 -7.82 -15.70 -2.62
C GLN A 310 -7.17 -14.85 -1.53
N LYS A 311 -5.84 -14.66 -1.59
CA LYS A 311 -5.03 -14.03 -0.55
C LYS A 311 -4.65 -12.60 -0.93
#